data_AF-A0A1X2GCW0-F1
#
_entry.id   AF-A0A1X2GCW0-F1
#
_cell.length_a   1.000
_cell.length_b   1.000
_cell.length_c   1.000
_cell.angle_alpha   90.00
_cell.angle_beta   90.00
_cell.angle_gamma   90.00
#
_symmetry.space_group_name_H-M   'P 1'
#
loop_
_entity.id
_entity.type
_entity.pdbx_description
1 polymer ?
#
loop_
_entity_poly.entity_id
_entity_poly.type
_entity_poly.pdbx_seq_one_letter_code
_entity_poly.pdbx_strand_id
1 'polypeptide(L)'
;MEPPHSDSAHGHPFRHSPFPQLLPTTDTSSLQAQRFLSSFVYCIDRDKVEKALAQGELYQGLLRINAKKPIDAFVTCDALGSDVFVCNARTRHRALEGYLVAIQHPA
;
A
#
# COMPACT_ATOMS: atom_id res chain seq x y z
N MET A 1 61.74 -3.70 -35.41
CA MET A 1 61.55 -4.09 -36.83
C MET A 1 60.47 -5.17 -36.81
N GLU A 2 59.26 -4.83 -37.25
CA GLU A 2 58.14 -5.75 -37.52
C GLU A 2 57.94 -5.80 -39.06
N PRO A 3 57.24 -6.77 -39.69
CA PRO A 3 56.94 -8.17 -39.36
C PRO A 3 57.30 -9.12 -40.55
N PRO A 4 56.77 -10.37 -40.64
CA PRO A 4 55.78 -10.55 -41.70
C PRO A 4 54.52 -11.34 -41.29
N HIS A 5 53.46 -10.98 -42.01
CA HIS A 5 52.09 -11.44 -41.95
C HIS A 5 51.95 -12.93 -42.31
N SER A 6 51.04 -13.63 -41.63
CA SER A 6 50.44 -14.85 -42.15
C SER A 6 48.94 -14.74 -41.99
N ASP A 7 48.33 -14.46 -43.13
CA ASP A 7 46.90 -14.37 -43.35
C ASP A 7 46.30 -15.79 -43.28
N SER A 8 45.27 -15.97 -42.46
CA SER A 8 44.40 -17.15 -42.51
C SER A 8 43.01 -16.74 -42.06
N ALA A 9 42.32 -16.04 -42.95
CA ALA A 9 40.89 -16.17 -43.09
C ALA A 9 40.55 -17.65 -43.28
N HIS A 10 39.58 -18.21 -42.54
CA HIS A 10 38.59 -19.21 -42.97
C HIS A 10 37.62 -19.49 -41.82
N GLY A 11 36.33 -19.18 -42.04
CA GLY A 11 35.22 -19.98 -41.52
C GLY A 11 34.72 -19.68 -40.10
N HIS A 12 33.58 -19.00 -40.03
CA HIS A 12 32.66 -19.06 -38.89
C HIS A 12 32.28 -20.51 -38.56
N PRO A 13 32.12 -20.83 -37.27
CA PRO A 13 30.90 -21.52 -36.88
C PRO A 13 30.13 -20.63 -35.91
N PHE A 14 28.86 -20.35 -36.27
CA PHE A 14 27.86 -19.83 -35.36
C PHE A 14 27.77 -20.79 -34.16
N ARG A 15 28.46 -20.45 -33.07
CA ARG A 15 28.22 -21.07 -31.76
C ARG A 15 27.13 -20.24 -31.10
N HIS A 16 25.90 -20.74 -31.15
CA HIS A 16 24.82 -20.26 -30.30
C HIS A 16 25.33 -20.29 -28.85
N SER A 17 25.55 -19.11 -28.27
CA SER A 17 25.64 -18.94 -26.83
C SER A 17 24.27 -19.28 -26.26
N PRO A 18 24.13 -20.28 -25.35
CA PRO A 18 22.90 -20.40 -24.60
C PRO A 18 22.80 -19.14 -23.74
N PHE A 19 21.63 -18.50 -23.83
CA PHE A 19 21.07 -17.49 -22.95
C PHE A 19 21.73 -17.42 -21.56
N PRO A 20 21.94 -16.23 -20.97
CA PRO A 20 22.22 -16.13 -19.55
C PRO A 20 21.03 -16.75 -18.81
N GLN A 21 21.23 -17.93 -18.24
CA GLN A 21 20.29 -18.53 -17.31
C GLN A 21 20.25 -17.62 -16.08
N LEU A 22 19.22 -16.78 -16.00
CA LEU A 22 18.84 -16.09 -14.78
C LEU A 22 18.57 -17.17 -13.73
N LEU A 23 19.55 -17.40 -12.85
CA LEU A 23 19.34 -18.13 -11.61
C LEU A 23 18.17 -17.48 -10.88
N PRO A 24 17.12 -18.23 -10.46
CA PRO A 24 16.14 -17.70 -9.55
C PRO A 24 16.86 -17.42 -8.23
N THR A 25 17.15 -16.15 -7.96
CA THR A 25 17.49 -15.73 -6.61
C THR A 25 16.31 -16.11 -5.74
N THR A 26 16.56 -16.97 -4.76
CA THR A 26 15.61 -17.38 -3.73
C THR A 26 15.31 -16.17 -2.84
N ASP A 27 14.51 -15.25 -3.34
CA ASP A 27 13.90 -14.19 -2.54
C ASP A 27 12.73 -14.80 -1.77
N THR A 28 13.11 -15.43 -0.65
CA THR A 28 12.24 -15.95 0.40
C THR A 28 11.62 -14.81 1.21
N SER A 29 11.10 -13.79 0.54
CA SER A 29 10.59 -12.54 1.15
C SER A 29 9.21 -12.14 0.61
N SER A 30 8.62 -12.93 -0.30
CA SER A 30 7.31 -12.63 -0.89
C SER A 30 6.10 -13.20 -0.12
N LEU A 31 6.29 -14.19 0.77
CA LEU A 31 5.17 -14.78 1.54
C LEU A 31 4.77 -13.99 2.80
N GLN A 32 5.65 -13.16 3.36
CA GLN A 32 5.26 -12.26 4.47
C GLN A 32 4.49 -11.03 4.00
N ALA A 33 4.69 -10.58 2.76
CA ALA A 33 3.96 -9.44 2.19
C ALA A 33 2.46 -9.73 1.98
N GLN A 34 2.07 -11.00 1.91
CA GLN A 34 0.69 -11.40 1.61
C GLN A 34 -0.24 -11.41 2.84
N ARG A 35 0.28 -11.34 4.08
CA ARG A 35 -0.54 -11.30 5.31
C ARG A 35 -0.91 -9.89 5.78
N PHE A 36 -0.34 -8.84 5.18
CA PHE A 36 -0.56 -7.43 5.58
C PHE A 36 -1.72 -6.72 4.85
N LEU A 37 -2.26 -7.32 3.77
CA LEU A 37 -3.29 -6.69 2.94
C LEU A 37 -4.71 -7.08 3.31
N SER A 38 -4.88 -8.06 4.20
CA SER A 38 -6.16 -8.76 4.42
C SER A 38 -7.19 -7.99 5.27
N SER A 39 -6.81 -6.95 6.02
CA SER A 39 -7.74 -6.31 6.98
C SER A 39 -8.28 -4.94 6.54
N PHE A 40 -7.84 -4.43 5.38
CA PHE A 40 -8.15 -3.06 4.94
C PHE A 40 -9.31 -2.95 3.93
N VAL A 41 -9.91 -4.08 3.53
CA VAL A 41 -10.77 -4.15 2.33
C VAL A 41 -12.26 -4.31 2.66
N TYR A 42 -12.66 -4.34 3.93
CA TYR A 42 -14.08 -4.31 4.27
C TYR A 42 -14.58 -2.86 4.38
N CYS A 43 -14.95 -2.28 3.23
CA CYS A 43 -15.68 -1.02 3.17
C CYS A 43 -17.18 -1.31 3.29
N ILE A 44 -17.90 -0.45 4.01
CA ILE A 44 -19.36 -0.53 4.13
C ILE A 44 -19.98 0.01 2.83
N ASP A 45 -21.07 -0.59 2.35
CA ASP A 45 -21.81 -0.08 1.19
C ASP A 45 -22.29 1.35 1.44
N ARG A 46 -22.22 2.20 0.41
CA ARG A 46 -22.61 3.61 0.49
C ARG A 46 -24.02 3.81 1.06
N ASP A 47 -25.01 3.06 0.56
CA ASP A 47 -26.40 3.18 1.01
C ASP A 47 -26.57 2.83 2.49
N LYS A 48 -25.75 1.90 3.00
CA LYS A 48 -25.75 1.54 4.42
C LYS A 48 -25.12 2.65 5.26
N VAL A 49 -24.04 3.26 4.78
CA VAL A 49 -23.40 4.40 5.45
C VAL A 49 -24.37 5.59 5.51
N GLU A 50 -25.02 5.95 4.41
CA GLU A 50 -25.97 7.07 4.36
C GLU A 50 -27.15 6.85 5.32
N LYS A 51 -27.70 5.63 5.36
CA LYS A 51 -28.75 5.26 6.33
C LYS A 51 -28.27 5.33 7.77
N ALA A 52 -27.12 4.74 8.08
CA ALA A 52 -26.58 4.73 9.43
C ALA A 52 -26.20 6.13 9.93
N LEU A 53 -25.74 7.02 9.05
CA LEU A 53 -25.54 8.45 9.35
C LEU A 53 -26.87 9.14 9.67
N ALA A 54 -27.92 8.88 8.88
CA ALA A 54 -29.25 9.46 9.12
C ALA A 54 -29.91 8.92 10.41
N GLN A 55 -29.59 7.68 10.81
CA GLN A 55 -30.07 7.05 12.04
C GLN A 55 -29.26 7.45 13.29
N GLY A 56 -28.12 8.14 13.11
CA GLY A 56 -27.22 8.51 14.22
C GLY A 56 -26.37 7.35 14.75
N GLU A 57 -26.27 6.24 14.01
CA GLU A 57 -25.41 5.10 14.34
C GLU A 57 -23.95 5.33 13.91
N LEU A 58 -23.76 6.15 12.86
CA LEU A 58 -22.46 6.62 12.41
C LEU A 58 -22.37 8.15 12.54
N TYR A 59 -21.14 8.62 12.70
CA TYR A 59 -20.82 10.04 12.75
C TYR A 59 -19.85 10.36 11.62
N GLN A 60 -20.08 11.48 10.94
CA GLN A 60 -19.20 11.96 9.89
C GLN A 60 -18.23 13.01 10.44
N GLY A 61 -16.96 12.94 10.06
CA GLY A 61 -15.97 13.92 10.49
C GLY A 61 -14.75 14.00 9.58
N LEU A 62 -13.93 15.03 9.80
CA LEU A 62 -12.68 15.23 9.07
C LEU A 62 -11.52 14.55 9.80
N LEU A 63 -10.78 13.72 9.09
CA LEU A 63 -9.59 13.05 9.62
C LEU A 63 -8.38 13.99 9.63
N ARG A 64 -7.70 14.05 10.78
CA ARG A 64 -6.43 14.78 10.99
C ARG A 64 -5.38 13.83 11.54
N ILE A 65 -4.28 13.67 10.82
CA ILE A 65 -3.13 12.87 11.20
C ILE A 65 -2.33 13.63 12.25
N ASN A 66 -1.90 12.92 13.29
CA ASN A 66 -1.05 13.50 14.31
C ASN A 66 0.36 13.76 13.73
N ALA A 67 0.76 15.04 13.68
CA ALA A 67 2.07 15.46 13.16
C ALA A 67 3.26 14.83 13.89
N LYS A 68 3.15 14.55 15.20
CA LYS A 68 4.22 13.94 16.00
C LYS A 68 4.24 12.42 15.87
N LYS A 69 3.08 11.81 15.62
CA LYS A 69 2.92 10.35 15.50
C LYS A 69 2.01 10.04 14.31
N PRO A 70 2.56 9.92 13.09
CA PRO A 70 1.77 9.73 11.88
C PRO A 70 1.02 8.40 11.79
N ILE A 71 1.07 7.57 12.83
CA ILE A 71 0.27 6.36 13.00
C ILE A 71 -1.05 6.63 13.74
N ASP A 72 -1.10 7.73 14.48
CA ASP A 72 -2.26 8.20 15.22
C ASP A 72 -3.01 9.26 14.41
N ALA A 73 -4.31 9.34 14.60
CA ALA A 73 -5.13 10.38 13.99
C ALA A 73 -6.31 10.75 14.91
N PHE A 74 -6.96 11.84 14.57
CA PHE A 74 -8.14 12.37 15.23
C PHE A 74 -9.20 12.62 14.16
N VAL A 75 -10.46 12.34 14.47
CA VAL A 75 -11.59 12.70 13.62
C VAL A 75 -12.37 13.78 14.34
N THR A 76 -12.42 14.97 13.75
CA THR A 76 -13.22 16.08 14.25
C THR A 76 -14.64 15.95 13.71
N CYS A 77 -15.61 15.81 14.60
CA CYS A 77 -17.03 15.68 14.28
C CYS A 77 -17.83 16.72 15.07
N ASP A 78 -18.53 17.61 14.38
CA ASP A 78 -19.29 18.70 15.00
C ASP A 78 -20.43 18.17 15.89
N ALA A 79 -20.97 17.00 15.57
CA ALA A 79 -22.08 16.39 16.31
C ALA A 79 -21.66 15.81 17.68
N LEU A 80 -20.39 15.46 17.87
CA LEU A 80 -19.89 14.82 19.10
C LEU A 80 -19.28 15.83 20.09
N GLY A 81 -19.09 17.09 19.69
CA GLY A 81 -18.48 18.14 20.51
C GLY A 81 -17.04 17.85 20.98
N SER A 82 -16.43 16.78 20.48
CA SER A 82 -15.10 16.31 20.84
C SER A 82 -14.44 15.54 19.68
N ASP A 83 -13.11 15.52 19.67
CA ASP A 83 -12.33 14.77 18.68
C ASP A 83 -12.31 13.27 19.05
N VAL A 84 -12.55 12.41 18.07
CA VAL A 84 -12.44 10.95 18.25
C VAL A 84 -11.04 10.49 17.91
N PHE A 85 -10.38 9.83 18.85
CA PHE A 85 -9.05 9.26 18.63
C PHE A 85 -9.12 8.00 17.76
N VAL A 86 -8.35 7.97 16.67
CA VAL A 86 -8.19 6.80 15.81
C VAL A 86 -6.79 6.24 16.03
N CYS A 87 -6.74 5.09 16.70
CA CYS A 87 -5.48 4.41 16.97
C CYS A 87 -5.02 3.63 15.74
N ASN A 88 -3.72 3.70 15.46
CA ASN A 88 -3.00 2.89 14.49
C ASN A 88 -3.37 3.05 13.00
N ALA A 89 -2.44 2.66 12.11
CA ALA A 89 -2.62 2.78 10.67
C ALA A 89 -3.67 1.80 10.10
N ARG A 90 -3.98 0.71 10.82
CA ARG A 90 -4.99 -0.28 10.42
C ARG A 90 -6.41 0.25 10.54
N THR A 91 -6.74 0.88 11.66
CA THR A 91 -8.06 1.47 11.91
C THR A 91 -8.36 2.65 10.99
N ARG A 92 -7.33 3.34 10.47
CA ARG A 92 -7.51 4.48 9.55
C ARG A 92 -8.00 4.10 8.16
N HIS A 93 -8.03 2.82 7.78
CA HIS A 93 -8.54 2.37 6.48
C HIS A 93 -7.98 3.14 5.26
N ARG A 94 -6.66 3.41 5.23
CA ARG A 94 -5.97 4.22 4.20
C ARG A 94 -6.46 5.67 4.05
N ALA A 95 -7.28 6.18 4.96
CA ALA A 95 -7.72 7.58 4.93
C ALA A 95 -6.52 8.52 5.16
N LEU A 96 -6.52 9.63 4.41
CA LEU A 96 -5.47 10.64 4.41
C LEU A 96 -5.90 11.89 5.18
N GLU A 97 -4.95 12.78 5.44
CA GLU A 97 -5.23 14.10 5.99
C GLU A 97 -6.35 14.80 5.23
N GLY A 98 -7.33 15.34 5.96
CA GLY A 98 -8.45 16.10 5.42
C GLY A 98 -9.55 15.25 4.78
N TYR A 99 -9.47 13.91 4.84
CA TYR A 99 -10.53 13.06 4.29
C TYR A 99 -11.77 13.11 5.18
N LEU A 100 -12.92 13.15 4.52
CA LEU A 100 -14.20 12.97 5.17
C LEU A 100 -14.43 11.48 5.42
N VAL A 101 -14.60 11.11 6.69
CA VAL A 101 -14.74 9.72 7.12
C VAL A 101 -16.02 9.54 7.93
N ALA A 102 -16.59 8.33 7.86
CA ALA A 102 -17.63 7.91 8.77
C ALA A 102 -17.01 7.03 9.86
N ILE A 103 -17.30 7.34 11.12
CA ILE A 103 -16.83 6.62 12.28
C ILE A 103 -18.01 6.10 13.10
N GLN A 104 -17.83 4.91 13.67
CA GLN A 104 -18.73 4.39 14.68
C GLN A 104 -18.16 4.78 16.04
N HIS A 105 -18.88 5.58 16.82
CA HIS A 105 -18.49 5.87 18.19
C HIS A 105 -19.11 4.79 19.09
N PRO A 106 -18.31 4.03 19.86
CA PRO A 106 -18.87 3.17 20.89
C PRO A 106 -19.49 4.09 21.96
N ALA A 107 -20.82 4.05 22.05
CA ALA A 107 -21.58 4.70 23.12
C ALA A 107 -21.21 4.14 24.49
#